data_AF-A0A1I5BYL1-F1
#
_entry.id   AF-A0A1I5BYL1-F1
#
_cell.length_a   1.000
_cell.length_b   1.000
_cell.length_c   1.000
_cell.angle_alpha   90.00
_cell.angle_beta   90.00
_cell.angle_gamma   90.00
#
_symmetry.space_group_name_H-M   'P 1'
#
loop_
_entity.id
_entity.type
_entity.pdbx_description
1 polymer ?
#
loop_
_entity_poly.entity_id
_entity_poly.type
_entity_poly.pdbx_seq_one_letter_code
_entity_poly.pdbx_strand_id
1 'polypeptide(L)'
;MANTLEIDQASVVDNDIQKQIEFSGEFDGDEYEFAVKYAVLKELSGDEPEDDGIELFNRFNDDIVDACLAAIERKPNATTIIVDEDDLE
;
A
#
# COMPACT_ATOMS: atom_id res chain seq x y z
N MET A 1 20.31 -5.81 7.63
CA MET A 1 19.67 -4.50 7.47
C MET A 1 18.33 -4.81 6.87
N ALA A 2 17.23 -4.45 7.54
CA ALA A 2 15.91 -4.69 6.99
C ALA A 2 15.76 -3.71 5.82
N ASN A 3 15.79 -4.23 4.58
CA ASN A 3 15.35 -3.47 3.41
C ASN A 3 13.84 -3.41 3.51
N THR A 4 13.34 -2.49 4.32
CA THR A 4 11.91 -2.28 4.57
C THR A 4 11.53 -0.98 3.87
N LEU A 5 10.37 -0.99 3.20
CA LEU A 5 9.80 0.20 2.57
C LEU A 5 9.53 1.28 3.63
N GLU A 6 10.06 2.48 3.44
CA GLU A 6 9.76 3.64 4.29
C GLU A 6 8.62 4.44 3.67
N ILE A 7 7.42 4.32 4.24
CA ILE A 7 6.23 5.04 3.76
C ILE A 7 6.25 6.49 4.27
N ASP A 8 6.10 7.46 3.36
CA ASP A 8 5.89 8.84 3.74
C ASP A 8 4.46 9.06 4.23
N GLN A 9 4.27 9.01 5.55
CA GLN A 9 2.96 9.14 6.20
C GLN A 9 2.27 10.49 5.90
N ALA A 10 3.02 11.52 5.52
CA ALA A 10 2.46 12.81 5.14
C ALA A 10 1.83 12.79 3.73
N SER A 11 2.25 11.87 2.86
CA SER A 11 1.73 11.67 1.51
C SER A 11 0.49 10.76 1.45
N VAL A 12 0.13 10.10 2.56
CA VAL A 12 -0.99 9.15 2.59
C VAL A 12 -2.30 9.89 2.37
N VAL A 13 -2.97 9.56 1.27
CA VAL A 13 -4.25 10.13 0.86
C VAL A 13 -5.23 9.01 0.59
N ASP A 14 -6.44 9.18 1.11
CA ASP A 14 -7.55 8.33 0.75
C ASP A 14 -8.19 8.79 -0.56
N ASN A 15 -8.22 7.89 -1.55
CA ASN A 15 -8.92 8.08 -2.80
C ASN A 15 -10.17 7.20 -2.84
N ASP A 16 -11.25 7.73 -2.25
CA ASP A 16 -12.57 7.09 -2.18
C ASP A 16 -13.17 6.82 -3.58
N ILE A 17 -12.84 7.66 -4.56
CA ILE A 17 -13.31 7.54 -5.95
C ILE A 17 -12.75 6.28 -6.60
N GLN A 18 -11.44 6.03 -6.43
CA GLN A 18 -10.75 4.86 -6.98
C GLN A 18 -10.76 3.65 -6.02
N LYS A 19 -11.29 3.84 -4.81
CA LYS A 19 -11.29 2.86 -3.71
C LYS A 19 -9.88 2.36 -3.40
N GLN A 20 -8.96 3.29 -3.15
CA GLN A 20 -7.56 2.99 -2.89
C GLN A 20 -6.92 4.05 -1.99
N ILE A 21 -5.91 3.64 -1.22
CA ILE A 21 -5.03 4.55 -0.48
C ILE A 21 -3.79 4.80 -1.32
N GLU A 22 -3.50 6.07 -1.59
CA GLU A 22 -2.36 6.52 -2.38
C GLU A 22 -1.29 7.12 -1.47
N PHE A 23 -0.03 6.76 -1.69
CA PHE A 23 1.09 7.28 -0.90
C PHE A 23 2.40 7.10 -1.66
N SER A 24 3.41 7.86 -1.26
CA SER A 24 4.80 7.65 -1.68
C SER A 24 5.58 6.89 -0.61
N GLY A 25 6.51 6.05 -1.03
CA GLY A 25 7.47 5.41 -0.14
C GLY A 25 8.84 5.26 -0.78
N GLU A 26 9.87 5.14 0.06
CA GLU A 26 11.26 4.93 -0.36
C GLU A 26 11.67 3.48 -0.11
N PHE A 27 12.23 2.83 -1.13
CA PHE A 27 12.81 1.50 -1.03
C PHE A 27 14.14 1.44 -1.76
N ASP A 28 15.18 0.94 -1.08
CA ASP A 28 16.56 0.85 -1.60
C ASP A 28 17.15 2.20 -2.09
N GLY A 29 16.60 3.33 -1.62
CA GLY A 29 16.99 4.69 -2.01
C GLY A 29 16.28 5.22 -3.26
N ASP A 30 15.33 4.48 -3.81
CA ASP A 30 14.44 4.91 -4.89
C ASP A 30 13.05 5.26 -4.33
N GLU A 31 12.46 6.35 -4.82
CA GLU A 31 11.11 6.78 -4.48
C GLU A 31 10.09 6.10 -5.41
N TYR A 32 9.05 5.51 -4.81
CA TYR A 32 7.96 4.84 -5.50
C TYR A 32 6.61 5.42 -5.09
N GLU A 33 5.69 5.52 -6.05
CA GLU A 33 4.29 5.83 -5.80
C GLU A 33 3.50 4.52 -5.66
N PHE A 34 2.72 4.39 -4.60
CA PHE A 34 1.89 3.22 -4.31
C PHE A 34 0.42 3.58 -4.30
N ALA A 35 -0.40 2.61 -4.69
CA ALA A 35 -1.84 2.66 -4.53
C ALA A 35 -2.36 1.31 -4.03
N VAL A 36 -2.71 1.26 -2.74
CA VAL A 36 -3.25 0.06 -2.09
C VAL A 36 -4.76 0.03 -2.27
N LYS A 37 -5.27 -0.99 -2.97
CA LYS A 37 -6.71 -1.15 -3.17
C LYS A 37 -7.42 -1.42 -1.85
N TYR A 38 -8.65 -0.93 -1.73
CA TYR A 38 -9.53 -1.27 -0.61
C TYR A 38 -9.76 -2.77 -0.47
N ALA A 39 -9.65 -3.54 -1.57
CA ALA A 39 -9.68 -5.00 -1.53
C ALA A 39 -8.61 -5.58 -0.60
N VAL A 40 -7.39 -5.02 -0.60
CA VAL A 40 -6.28 -5.42 0.29
C VAL A 40 -6.66 -5.14 1.75
N LEU A 41 -7.09 -3.93 2.03
CA LEU A 41 -7.52 -3.54 3.38
C LEU A 41 -8.70 -4.38 3.87
N LYS A 42 -9.61 -4.75 2.96
CA LYS A 42 -10.75 -5.61 3.24
C LYS A 42 -10.34 -7.04 3.54
N GLU A 43 -9.37 -7.58 2.81
CA GLU A 43 -8.83 -8.92 3.06
C GLU A 43 -8.13 -8.96 4.43
N LEU A 44 -7.35 -7.93 4.77
CA LEU A 44 -6.63 -7.84 6.04
C LEU A 44 -7.56 -7.60 7.24
N SER A 45 -8.55 -6.72 7.10
CA SER A 45 -9.46 -6.35 8.18
C SER A 45 -10.69 -7.24 8.31
N GLY A 46 -11.11 -7.90 7.22
CA GLY A 46 -12.36 -8.64 7.09
C GLY A 46 -13.59 -7.76 6.76
N ASP A 47 -13.44 -6.43 6.75
CA ASP A 47 -14.53 -5.47 6.58
C ASP A 47 -14.22 -4.46 5.46
N GLU A 48 -15.25 -3.89 4.82
CA GLU A 48 -15.03 -2.92 3.75
C GLU A 48 -14.49 -1.59 4.33
N PRO A 49 -13.37 -1.05 3.82
CA PRO A 49 -12.93 0.29 4.17
C PRO A 49 -13.94 1.27 3.59
N GLU A 50 -14.75 1.91 4.42
CA GLU A 50 -15.64 2.99 4.00
C GLU A 50 -14.96 4.35 4.24
N ASP A 51 -15.06 4.88 5.46
CA ASP A 51 -14.42 6.14 5.88
C ASP A 51 -13.12 5.91 6.71
N ASP A 52 -12.83 4.65 7.06
CA ASP A 52 -11.72 4.27 7.94
C ASP A 52 -10.49 3.76 7.16
N GLY A 53 -10.41 4.02 5.85
CA GLY A 53 -9.36 3.48 4.96
C GLY A 53 -7.94 3.78 5.45
N ILE A 54 -7.69 5.03 5.87
CA ILE A 54 -6.40 5.45 6.43
C ILE A 54 -6.15 4.80 7.80
N GLU A 55 -7.18 4.63 8.63
CA GLU A 55 -7.03 3.99 9.94
C GLU A 55 -6.67 2.51 9.79
N LEU A 56 -7.32 1.80 8.86
CA LEU A 56 -7.00 0.42 8.51
C LEU A 56 -5.60 0.31 7.91
N PHE A 57 -5.24 1.22 7.00
CA PHE A 57 -3.90 1.28 6.43
C PHE A 57 -2.81 1.40 7.52
N ASN A 58 -3.00 2.32 8.46
CA ASN A 58 -2.07 2.50 9.57
C ASN A 58 -2.04 1.30 10.53
N ARG A 59 -3.18 0.64 10.72
CA ARG A 59 -3.30 -0.53 11.60
C ARG A 59 -2.60 -1.76 11.04
N PHE A 60 -2.66 -1.96 9.73
CA PHE A 60 -2.08 -3.09 9.02
C PHE A 60 -0.83 -2.70 8.21
N ASN A 61 -0.12 -1.67 8.67
CA ASN A 61 1.03 -1.11 7.96
C ASN A 61 2.11 -2.17 7.69
N ASP A 62 2.41 -3.04 8.66
CA ASP A 62 3.39 -4.11 8.48
C ASP A 62 3.02 -5.05 7.32
N ASP A 63 1.78 -5.56 7.28
CA ASP A 63 1.29 -6.43 6.20
C ASP A 63 1.25 -5.72 4.84
N ILE A 64 0.87 -4.44 4.83
CA ILE A 64 0.82 -3.62 3.62
C ILE A 64 2.23 -3.37 3.08
N VAL A 65 3.21 -3.13 3.94
CA VAL A 65 4.60 -2.98 3.54
C VAL A 65 5.10 -4.25 2.85
N ASP A 66 4.84 -5.43 3.40
CA ASP A 66 5.19 -6.70 2.76
C ASP A 66 4.52 -6.84 1.38
N ALA A 67 3.23 -6.50 1.26
CA ALA A 67 2.52 -6.53 -0.01
C ALA A 67 3.07 -5.52 -1.03
N CYS A 68 3.46 -4.33 -0.58
CA CYS A 68 4.10 -3.34 -1.44
C CYS A 68 5.44 -3.85 -1.99
N LEU A 69 6.24 -4.53 -1.16
CA LEU A 69 7.50 -5.12 -1.59
C LEU A 69 7.27 -6.21 -2.66
N ALA A 70 6.29 -7.10 -2.44
CA ALA A 70 5.90 -8.11 -3.43
C ALA A 70 5.44 -7.47 -4.75
N ALA A 71 4.66 -6.39 -4.67
CA ALA A 71 4.19 -5.65 -5.85
C ALA A 71 5.34 -4.96 -6.61
N ILE A 72 6.33 -4.40 -5.90
CA ILE A 72 7.56 -3.85 -6.50
C ILE A 72 8.31 -4.94 -7.27
N GLU A 73 8.52 -6.13 -6.66
CA GLU A 73 9.21 -7.23 -7.33
C GLU A 73 8.47 -7.71 -8.59
N ARG A 74 7.14 -7.70 -8.57
CA ARG A 74 6.29 -8.05 -9.71
C ARG A 74 6.33 -7.00 -10.82
N LYS A 75 6.40 -5.71 -10.48
CA LYS A 75 6.25 -4.58 -11.41
C LYS A 75 7.22 -3.42 -11.13
N PRO A 76 8.55 -3.63 -11.18
CA PRO A 76 9.52 -2.62 -10.71
C PRO A 76 9.63 -1.38 -11.61
N ASN A 77 9.09 -1.43 -12.83
CA ASN A 77 9.13 -0.32 -13.80
C ASN A 77 7.78 0.41 -13.93
N ALA A 78 6.80 0.10 -13.08
CA ALA A 78 5.52 0.81 -13.12
C ALA A 78 5.67 2.21 -12.52
N THR A 79 5.03 3.20 -13.14
CA THR A 79 4.99 4.58 -12.61
C THR A 79 4.30 4.63 -11.25
N THR A 80 3.27 3.82 -11.05
CA THR A 80 2.58 3.65 -9.77
C THR A 80 2.42 2.15 -9.51
N ILE A 81 2.88 1.70 -8.35
CA ILE A 81 2.76 0.34 -7.88
C ILE A 81 1.34 0.16 -7.32
N ILE A 82 0.48 -0.49 -8.10
CA ILE A 82 -0.85 -0.85 -7.63
C ILE A 82 -0.74 -2.15 -6.85
N VAL A 83 -1.14 -2.11 -5.58
CA VAL A 83 -1.16 -3.26 -4.67
C VAL A 83 -2.59 -3.76 -4.58
N ASP A 84 -2.77 -5.02 -4.94
CA ASP A 84 -4.04 -5.74 -4.93
C ASP A 84 -3.97 -6.98 -4.02
N GLU A 85 -5.10 -7.67 -3.85
CA GLU A 85 -5.20 -8.86 -2.97
C GLU A 85 -4.25 -9.99 -3.38
N ASP A 86 -3.84 -10.06 -4.66
CA ASP A 86 -2.83 -11.02 -5.13
C ASP A 86 -1.42 -10.72 -4.56
N ASP A 87 -1.16 -9.51 -4.07
CA ASP A 87 0.15 -9.12 -3.54
C ASP A 87 0.30 -9.44 -2.02
N LEU A 88 -0.74 -10.02 -1.38
CA LEU A 88 -0.72 -10.39 0.05
C LEU A 88 -0.09 -11.76 0.38
N GLU A 89 0.36 -12.53 -0.63
CA GLU A 89 0.82 -13.93 -0.49
C GLU A 89 2.29 -14.14 -0.07
#